data_AF-A0A520JY66-F1
#
_entry.id   AF-A0A520JY66-F1
#
_cell.length_a   1.000
_cell.length_b   1.000
_cell.length_c   1.000
_cell.angle_alpha   90.00
_cell.angle_beta   90.00
_cell.angle_gamma   90.00
#
_symmetry.space_group_name_H-M   'P 1'
#
loop_
_entity.id
_entity.type
_entity.pdbx_description
1 polymer ?
#
loop_
_entity_poly.entity_id
_entity_poly.type
_entity_poly.pdbx_seq_one_letter_code
_entity_poly.pdbx_strand_id
1 'polypeptide(L)'
;MAGKKRLDLNIGRQIKEDQAMMLDLLNILTYLSSIATSNIGRDKIFEYAAEQGGMTAQSLKKVYLLTRNLGYNYATACRMVANEAHHPALKDFLIRLSNAMATGEDEERFCSGETERMVEVYTNKYLTDVETLKKWTDGYAALLVSVVLVIAVFLISTMLFNMGDTFLMSVLAGFLFCFVTFFAVYVIYRASPYEIMTHSMEIRSKEQELAGKMSRIIIPLLGMISLFLLVVGVDLWVIFLVAAALLAPIGVVGMKDMRKIEKRDFDISTFLKSLGTIAGTAETTLTVALEHLDKKSIASLEESANRLQKRLVNGISPKICWHYFLGETGSELVTRFTTVFLDAIALGGNPTRIGEVTALSSLRIAILRAKRKLVSSGFINLVIPLHGTMSGVLLFIYRIMFSFNNAVAKMMEEHSTEVGGALEQMPAGMGFFNIGGGADLAFIGTYVTIIILVLTIANVLASKFAVGGSSYTLCFYASILFFVSAIVLYVVPIFADGLFSMEMG
;
A
#
# COMPACT_ATOMS: atom_id res chain seq x y z
N MET A 1 -23.00 30.93 22.73
CA MET A 1 -21.56 31.13 22.43
C MET A 1 -20.96 29.78 22.00
N ALA A 2 -20.18 29.82 20.94
CA ALA A 2 -19.87 28.71 20.03
C ALA A 2 -19.36 27.41 20.71
N GLY A 3 -20.09 26.32 20.49
CA GLY A 3 -19.59 24.96 20.66
C GLY A 3 -18.49 24.71 19.63
N LYS A 4 -17.26 24.56 20.11
CA LYS A 4 -16.07 24.25 19.32
C LYS A 4 -16.24 22.83 18.76
N LYS A 5 -16.85 22.73 17.57
CA LYS A 5 -16.86 21.52 16.73
C LYS A 5 -15.40 21.14 16.50
N ARG A 6 -14.90 20.11 17.19
CA ARG A 6 -13.61 19.49 16.86
C ARG A 6 -13.77 18.92 15.46
N LEU A 7 -13.27 19.64 14.46
CA LEU A 7 -13.21 19.18 13.07
C LEU A 7 -12.39 17.88 13.00
N ASP A 8 -13.08 16.76 12.83
CA ASP A 8 -12.87 15.72 11.81
C ASP A 8 -11.43 15.25 11.44
N LEU A 9 -10.49 15.29 12.38
CA LEU A 9 -9.28 14.46 12.31
C LEU A 9 -9.58 12.95 12.51
N ASN A 10 -10.81 12.59 12.91
CA ASN A 10 -11.20 11.22 13.24
C ASN A 10 -11.83 10.44 12.09
N ILE A 11 -12.29 11.08 11.01
CA ILE A 11 -12.98 10.42 9.88
C ILE A 11 -12.09 9.35 9.23
N GLY A 12 -10.77 9.54 9.25
CA GLY A 12 -9.85 8.59 8.62
C GLY A 12 -9.51 7.35 9.34
N ARG A 13 -9.28 7.57 10.63
CA ARG A 13 -9.18 6.49 11.57
C ARG A 13 -10.47 5.67 11.50
N GLN A 14 -11.62 6.34 11.50
CA GLN A 14 -12.94 5.71 11.38
C GLN A 14 -13.13 4.92 10.07
N ILE A 15 -12.72 5.41 8.89
CA ILE A 15 -12.82 4.64 7.64
C ILE A 15 -11.96 3.38 7.67
N LYS A 16 -10.71 3.47 8.15
CA LYS A 16 -9.84 2.30 8.24
C LYS A 16 -10.29 1.33 9.32
N GLU A 17 -10.81 1.84 10.43
CA GLU A 17 -11.44 1.04 11.48
C GLU A 17 -12.69 0.31 10.96
N ASP A 18 -13.50 0.96 10.11
CA ASP A 18 -14.67 0.36 9.47
C ASP A 18 -14.29 -0.78 8.50
N GLN A 19 -13.32 -0.52 7.61
CA GLN A 19 -12.78 -1.56 6.71
C GLN A 19 -12.16 -2.73 7.49
N ALA A 20 -11.36 -2.43 8.52
CA ALA A 20 -10.75 -3.45 9.36
C ALA A 20 -11.80 -4.27 10.13
N MET A 21 -12.85 -3.62 10.62
CA MET A 21 -13.96 -4.29 11.30
C MET A 21 -14.74 -5.20 10.35
N MET A 22 -15.07 -4.75 9.14
CA MET A 22 -15.79 -5.60 8.18
C MET A 22 -14.96 -6.83 7.77
N LEU A 23 -13.66 -6.67 7.55
CA LEU A 23 -12.76 -7.79 7.28
C LEU A 23 -12.68 -8.75 8.49
N ASP A 24 -12.55 -8.21 9.70
CA ASP A 24 -12.54 -8.99 10.93
C ASP A 24 -13.84 -9.78 11.13
N LEU A 25 -14.98 -9.15 10.87
CA LEU A 25 -16.30 -9.76 10.95
C LEU A 25 -16.46 -10.86 9.90
N LEU A 26 -16.02 -10.65 8.65
CA LEU A 26 -15.99 -11.68 7.61
C LEU A 26 -15.17 -12.90 8.03
N ASN A 27 -14.01 -12.67 8.66
CA ASN A 27 -13.14 -13.75 9.11
C ASN A 27 -13.79 -14.57 10.23
N ILE A 28 -14.37 -13.90 11.24
CA ILE A 28 -15.06 -14.57 12.34
C ILE A 28 -16.31 -15.28 11.86
N LEU A 29 -17.07 -14.72 10.93
CA LEU A 29 -18.23 -15.38 10.33
C LEU A 29 -17.84 -16.63 9.55
N THR A 30 -16.77 -16.54 8.74
CA THR A 30 -16.23 -17.73 8.05
C THR A 30 -15.80 -18.79 9.07
N TYR A 31 -15.18 -18.39 10.18
CA TYR A 31 -14.81 -19.32 11.26
C TYR A 31 -16.04 -19.96 11.91
N LEU A 32 -17.03 -19.17 12.33
CA LEU A 32 -18.29 -19.64 12.91
C LEU A 32 -19.03 -20.59 11.97
N SER A 33 -19.16 -20.23 10.69
CA SER A 33 -19.77 -21.06 9.66
C SER A 33 -19.04 -22.38 9.48
N SER A 34 -17.71 -22.36 9.52
CA SER A 34 -16.89 -23.57 9.40
C SER A 34 -17.04 -24.49 10.62
N ILE A 35 -16.94 -23.96 11.84
CA ILE A 35 -17.04 -24.78 13.06
C ILE A 35 -18.47 -25.26 13.34
N ALA A 36 -19.50 -24.52 12.90
CA ALA A 36 -20.90 -24.91 13.06
C ALA A 36 -21.22 -26.24 12.34
N THR A 37 -20.49 -26.57 11.25
CA THR A 37 -20.61 -27.87 10.57
C THR A 37 -20.21 -29.07 11.44
N SER A 38 -19.53 -28.84 12.57
CA SER A 38 -19.05 -29.88 13.48
C SER A 38 -20.11 -30.36 14.47
N ASN A 39 -21.33 -29.82 14.41
CA ASN A 39 -22.44 -30.07 15.34
C ASN A 39 -22.00 -30.05 16.82
N ILE A 40 -21.00 -29.21 17.13
CA ILE A 40 -20.51 -29.00 18.48
C ILE A 40 -21.52 -28.16 19.26
N GLY A 41 -21.65 -28.42 20.56
CA GLY A 41 -22.56 -27.66 21.41
C GLY A 41 -22.30 -26.16 21.32
N ARG A 42 -23.37 -25.37 21.32
CA ARG A 42 -23.35 -23.90 21.22
C ARG A 42 -22.29 -23.25 22.12
N ASP A 43 -22.15 -23.73 23.35
CA ASP A 43 -21.15 -23.23 24.31
C ASP A 43 -19.72 -23.29 23.76
N LYS A 44 -19.37 -24.40 23.11
CA LYS A 44 -18.06 -24.58 22.47
C LYS A 44 -17.89 -23.72 21.23
N ILE A 45 -18.94 -23.49 20.45
CA ILE A 45 -18.89 -22.58 19.28
C ILE A 45 -18.46 -21.19 19.73
N PHE A 46 -19.09 -20.66 20.78
CA PHE A 46 -18.75 -19.35 21.34
C PHE A 46 -17.39 -19.34 22.04
N GLU A 47 -17.01 -20.41 22.74
CA GLU A 47 -15.69 -20.57 23.35
C GLU A 47 -14.57 -20.47 22.30
N TYR A 48 -14.64 -21.29 21.24
CA TYR A 48 -13.65 -21.28 20.16
C TYR A 48 -13.65 -19.98 19.37
N ALA A 49 -14.81 -19.35 19.15
CA ALA A 49 -14.89 -18.05 18.47
C ALA A 49 -14.32 -16.92 19.35
N ALA A 50 -14.37 -17.05 20.67
CA ALA A 50 -13.81 -16.10 21.63
C ALA A 50 -12.28 -16.18 21.76
N GLU A 51 -11.69 -17.33 21.43
CA GLU A 51 -10.23 -17.53 21.37
C GLU A 51 -9.58 -16.93 20.12
N GLN A 52 -10.38 -16.66 19.09
CA GLN A 52 -9.90 -16.01 17.88
C GLN A 52 -9.40 -14.58 18.15
N GLY A 53 -8.48 -14.11 17.33
CA GLY A 53 -8.01 -12.73 17.36
C GLY A 53 -8.98 -11.80 16.62
N GLY A 54 -9.18 -10.58 17.12
CA GLY A 54 -10.03 -9.58 16.46
C GLY A 54 -10.89 -8.76 17.41
N MET A 55 -11.53 -7.71 16.90
CA MET A 55 -12.50 -6.92 17.67
C MET A 55 -13.82 -7.67 17.82
N THR A 56 -14.25 -8.35 16.76
CA THR A 56 -15.46 -9.18 16.73
C THR A 56 -15.34 -10.35 17.69
N ALA A 57 -14.17 -11.00 17.75
CA ALA A 57 -13.89 -12.07 18.70
C ALA A 57 -13.98 -11.59 20.16
N GLN A 58 -13.50 -10.39 20.46
CA GLN A 58 -13.65 -9.80 21.81
C GLN A 58 -15.12 -9.57 22.18
N SER A 59 -15.95 -9.14 21.23
CA SER A 59 -17.39 -9.03 21.45
C SER A 59 -18.04 -10.39 21.69
N LEU A 60 -17.67 -11.42 20.92
CA LEU A 60 -18.14 -12.79 21.16
C LEU A 60 -17.64 -13.36 22.49
N LYS A 61 -16.42 -13.01 22.91
CA LYS A 61 -15.89 -13.34 24.24
C LYS A 61 -16.71 -12.72 25.36
N LYS A 62 -17.14 -11.47 25.20
CA LYS A 62 -18.09 -10.85 26.15
C LYS A 62 -19.40 -11.64 26.21
N VAL A 63 -19.97 -12.04 25.06
CA VAL A 63 -21.17 -12.88 25.02
C VAL A 63 -20.96 -14.19 25.77
N TYR A 64 -19.87 -14.91 25.47
CA TYR A 64 -19.52 -16.16 26.13
C TYR A 64 -19.39 -16.01 27.65
N LEU A 65 -18.68 -14.97 28.11
CA LEU A 65 -18.51 -14.70 29.54
C LEU A 65 -19.81 -14.31 30.25
N LEU A 66 -20.68 -13.53 29.60
CA LEU A 66 -22.00 -13.19 30.16
C LEU A 66 -22.88 -14.43 30.33
N THR A 67 -22.83 -15.36 29.37
CA THR A 67 -23.61 -16.60 29.48
C THR A 67 -23.01 -17.56 30.50
N ARG A 68 -21.70 -17.80 30.44
CA ARG A 68 -21.03 -18.79 31.31
C ARG A 68 -20.94 -18.35 32.77
N ASN A 69 -20.59 -17.08 33.02
CA ASN A 69 -20.32 -16.60 34.39
C ASN A 69 -21.53 -15.95 35.06
N LEU A 70 -22.45 -15.35 34.29
CA LEU A 70 -23.61 -14.63 34.82
C LEU A 70 -24.95 -15.31 34.52
N GLY A 71 -24.95 -16.44 33.82
CA GLY A 71 -26.14 -17.26 33.57
C GLY A 71 -27.15 -16.65 32.59
N TYR A 72 -26.77 -15.63 31.81
CA TYR A 72 -27.64 -15.06 30.78
C TYR A 72 -27.82 -16.02 29.60
N ASN A 73 -29.02 -16.08 29.03
CA ASN A 73 -29.24 -16.76 27.76
C ASN A 73 -28.42 -16.10 26.63
N TYR A 74 -27.86 -16.89 25.72
CA TYR A 74 -27.10 -16.44 24.55
C TYR A 74 -27.81 -15.33 23.75
N ALA A 75 -29.14 -15.46 23.55
CA ALA A 75 -29.92 -14.44 22.85
C ALA A 75 -29.90 -13.08 23.56
N THR A 76 -30.02 -13.07 24.89
CA THR A 76 -29.99 -11.86 25.74
C THR A 76 -28.58 -11.29 25.81
N ALA A 77 -27.57 -12.14 25.99
CA ALA A 77 -26.16 -11.74 26.04
C ALA A 77 -25.73 -11.07 24.72
N CYS A 78 -26.09 -11.65 23.57
CA CYS A 78 -25.84 -11.03 22.26
C CYS A 78 -26.47 -9.64 22.15
N ARG A 79 -27.70 -9.46 22.66
CA ARG A 79 -28.41 -8.16 22.62
C ARG A 79 -27.75 -7.12 23.51
N MET A 80 -27.27 -7.52 24.69
CA MET A 80 -26.54 -6.63 25.60
C MET A 80 -25.24 -6.15 24.96
N VAL A 81 -24.45 -7.07 24.39
CA VAL A 81 -23.19 -6.72 23.71
C VAL A 81 -23.46 -5.89 22.45
N ALA A 82 -24.55 -6.15 21.72
CA ALA A 82 -24.94 -5.33 20.56
C ALA A 82 -25.23 -3.87 20.93
N ASN A 83 -25.78 -3.61 22.12
CA ASN A 83 -26.05 -2.25 22.59
C ASN A 83 -24.76 -1.49 22.96
N GLU A 84 -23.72 -2.22 23.37
CA GLU A 84 -22.39 -1.66 23.66
C GLU A 84 -21.53 -1.50 22.39
N ALA A 85 -21.85 -2.24 21.31
CA ALA A 85 -21.08 -2.22 20.08
C ALA A 85 -21.17 -0.86 19.36
N HIS A 86 -20.02 -0.20 19.21
CA HIS A 86 -19.91 1.09 18.50
C HIS A 86 -20.08 0.97 16.99
N HIS A 87 -19.71 -0.18 16.40
CA HIS A 87 -19.70 -0.37 14.96
C HIS A 87 -21.05 -0.88 14.42
N PRO A 88 -21.68 -0.23 13.43
CA PRO A 88 -22.99 -0.63 12.91
C PRO A 88 -23.03 -2.07 12.41
N ALA A 89 -22.05 -2.50 11.60
CA ALA A 89 -22.02 -3.85 11.05
C ALA A 89 -21.97 -4.95 12.13
N LEU A 90 -21.18 -4.74 13.19
CA LEU A 90 -21.05 -5.66 14.31
C LEU A 90 -22.33 -5.70 15.15
N LYS A 91 -22.91 -4.53 15.43
CA LYS A 91 -24.18 -4.39 16.14
C LYS A 91 -25.30 -5.13 15.39
N ASP A 92 -25.42 -4.91 14.09
CA ASP A 92 -26.45 -5.52 13.26
C ASP A 92 -26.28 -7.04 13.18
N PHE A 93 -25.04 -7.54 13.08
CA PHE A 93 -24.73 -8.96 13.19
C PHE A 93 -25.17 -9.54 14.54
N LEU A 94 -24.78 -8.93 15.65
CA LEU A 94 -25.13 -9.42 16.99
C LEU A 94 -26.65 -9.40 17.26
N ILE A 95 -27.38 -8.44 16.68
CA ILE A 95 -28.86 -8.41 16.74
C ILE A 95 -29.45 -9.56 15.92
N ARG A 96 -28.95 -9.81 14.70
CA ARG A 96 -29.39 -10.96 13.89
C ARG A 96 -29.09 -12.29 14.59
N LEU A 97 -27.89 -12.44 15.16
CA LEU A 97 -27.49 -13.60 15.94
C LEU A 97 -28.40 -13.78 17.17
N SER A 98 -28.69 -12.70 17.91
CA SER A 98 -29.63 -12.69 19.03
C SER A 98 -31.02 -13.21 18.63
N ASN A 99 -31.53 -12.75 17.48
CA ASN A 99 -32.84 -13.19 16.96
C ASN A 99 -32.81 -14.67 16.57
N ALA A 100 -31.81 -15.11 15.80
CA ALA A 100 -31.66 -16.51 15.38
C ALA A 100 -31.60 -17.47 16.58
N MET A 101 -30.86 -17.08 17.63
CA MET A 101 -30.74 -17.84 18.87
C MET A 101 -32.05 -17.88 19.67
N ALA A 102 -32.85 -16.81 19.62
CA ALA A 102 -34.15 -16.75 20.28
C ALA A 102 -35.22 -17.59 19.55
N THR A 103 -35.14 -17.67 18.22
CA THR A 103 -36.07 -18.45 17.40
C THR A 103 -35.68 -19.93 17.28
N GLY A 104 -34.49 -20.32 17.78
CA GLY A 104 -33.99 -21.68 17.65
C GLY A 104 -33.65 -22.05 16.21
N GLU A 105 -33.19 -21.08 15.41
CA GLU A 105 -32.67 -21.36 14.07
C GLU A 105 -31.40 -22.22 14.17
N ASP A 106 -31.22 -23.14 13.23
CA ASP A 106 -30.03 -23.97 13.11
C ASP A 106 -28.77 -23.11 12.95
N GLU A 107 -27.77 -23.33 13.81
CA GLU A 107 -26.57 -22.51 13.84
C GLU A 107 -25.74 -22.58 12.55
N GLU A 108 -25.66 -23.76 11.92
CA GLU A 108 -24.95 -23.93 10.65
C GLU A 108 -25.63 -23.12 9.54
N ARG A 109 -26.94 -23.26 9.41
CA ARG A 109 -27.73 -22.52 8.41
C ARG A 109 -27.61 -21.01 8.60
N PHE A 110 -27.75 -20.52 9.83
CA PHE A 110 -27.62 -19.11 10.14
C PHE A 110 -26.21 -18.59 9.82
N CYS A 111 -25.16 -19.26 10.31
CA CYS A 111 -23.78 -18.81 10.11
C CYS A 111 -23.35 -18.87 8.65
N SER A 112 -23.79 -19.88 7.89
CA SER A 112 -23.54 -19.97 6.45
C SER A 112 -24.20 -18.81 5.70
N GLY A 113 -25.48 -18.55 5.95
CA GLY A 113 -26.20 -17.45 5.30
C GLY A 113 -25.64 -16.07 5.67
N GLU A 114 -25.25 -15.86 6.93
CA GLU A 114 -24.65 -14.61 7.39
C GLU A 114 -23.23 -14.40 6.81
N THR A 115 -22.47 -15.48 6.60
CA THR A 115 -21.16 -15.43 5.92
C THR A 115 -21.32 -15.02 4.46
N GLU A 116 -22.24 -15.64 3.72
CA GLU A 116 -22.53 -15.28 2.32
C GLU A 116 -22.97 -13.81 2.20
N ARG A 117 -23.89 -13.38 3.07
CA ARG A 117 -24.30 -11.97 3.16
C ARG A 117 -23.12 -11.05 3.43
N MET A 118 -22.24 -11.41 4.38
CA MET A 118 -21.08 -10.58 4.73
C MET A 118 -20.07 -10.50 3.57
N VAL A 119 -19.84 -11.60 2.85
CA VAL A 119 -19.01 -11.61 1.65
C VAL A 119 -19.52 -10.59 0.62
N GLU A 120 -20.83 -10.52 0.38
CA GLU A 120 -21.42 -9.56 -0.55
C GLU A 120 -21.29 -8.12 -0.06
N VAL A 121 -21.61 -7.86 1.22
CA VAL A 121 -21.48 -6.53 1.83
C VAL A 121 -20.04 -6.04 1.77
N TYR A 122 -19.08 -6.88 2.15
CA TYR A 122 -17.66 -6.56 2.08
C TYR A 122 -17.19 -6.33 0.64
N THR A 123 -17.63 -7.16 -0.31
CA THR A 123 -17.33 -7.00 -1.73
C THR A 123 -17.79 -5.64 -2.26
N ASN A 124 -19.03 -5.26 -1.98
CA ASN A 124 -19.58 -3.97 -2.43
C ASN A 124 -18.84 -2.78 -1.81
N LYS A 125 -18.49 -2.86 -0.52
CA LYS A 125 -17.71 -1.82 0.16
C LYS A 125 -16.31 -1.71 -0.44
N TYR A 126 -15.61 -2.83 -0.62
CA TYR A 126 -14.26 -2.85 -1.18
C TYR A 126 -14.23 -2.32 -2.62
N LEU A 127 -15.22 -2.68 -3.45
CA LEU A 127 -15.33 -2.14 -4.81
C LEU A 127 -15.53 -0.62 -4.82
N THR A 128 -16.36 -0.10 -3.91
CA THR A 128 -16.53 1.35 -3.73
C THR A 128 -15.21 2.03 -3.34
N ASP A 129 -14.43 1.39 -2.48
CA ASP A 129 -13.12 1.90 -2.05
C ASP A 129 -12.10 1.85 -3.20
N VAL A 130 -12.11 0.80 -4.03
CA VAL A 130 -11.29 0.71 -5.24
C VAL A 130 -11.67 1.78 -6.26
N GLU A 131 -12.95 2.09 -6.43
CA GLU A 131 -13.39 3.17 -7.31
C GLU A 131 -12.98 4.54 -6.77
N THR A 132 -13.07 4.72 -5.45
CA THR A 132 -12.59 5.94 -4.78
C THR A 132 -11.09 6.10 -4.96
N LEU A 133 -10.32 5.02 -4.79
CA LEU A 133 -8.89 5.00 -5.08
C LEU A 133 -8.59 5.42 -6.52
N LYS A 134 -9.34 4.88 -7.51
CA LYS A 134 -9.19 5.25 -8.92
C LYS A 134 -9.37 6.76 -9.15
N LYS A 135 -10.44 7.34 -8.61
CA LYS A 135 -10.73 8.79 -8.74
C LYS A 135 -9.61 9.64 -8.14
N TRP A 136 -9.07 9.24 -6.99
CA TRP A 136 -7.98 9.97 -6.35
C TRP A 136 -6.62 9.76 -7.01
N THR A 137 -6.35 8.60 -7.60
CA THR A 137 -5.15 8.40 -8.42
C THR A 137 -5.18 9.23 -9.69
N ASP A 138 -6.34 9.37 -10.33
CA ASP A 138 -6.51 10.25 -11.50
C ASP A 138 -6.38 11.73 -11.09
N GLY A 139 -7.01 12.12 -9.99
CA GLY A 139 -6.90 13.48 -9.43
C GLY A 139 -5.48 13.84 -8.97
N TYR A 140 -4.71 12.88 -8.45
CA TYR A 140 -3.32 13.08 -8.06
C TYR A 140 -2.44 13.50 -9.24
N ALA A 141 -2.58 12.83 -10.38
CA ALA A 141 -1.85 13.19 -11.59
C ALA A 141 -2.14 14.64 -12.02
N ALA A 142 -3.42 15.05 -11.99
CA ALA A 142 -3.82 16.42 -12.30
C ALA A 142 -3.24 17.44 -11.30
N LEU A 143 -3.32 17.17 -10.00
CA LEU A 143 -2.78 18.04 -8.95
C LEU A 143 -1.27 18.22 -9.09
N LEU A 144 -0.53 17.15 -9.41
CA LEU A 144 0.91 17.24 -9.65
C LEU A 144 1.24 18.13 -10.86
N VAL A 145 0.50 18.00 -11.97
CA VAL A 145 0.71 18.85 -13.16
C VAL A 145 0.47 20.31 -12.81
N SER A 146 -0.61 20.63 -12.10
CA SER A 146 -0.92 22.00 -11.70
C SER A 146 0.16 22.59 -10.80
N VAL A 147 0.64 21.83 -9.82
CA VAL A 147 1.66 22.31 -8.88
C VAL A 147 3.04 22.47 -9.55
N VAL A 148 3.40 21.56 -10.45
CA VAL A 148 4.63 21.69 -11.26
C VAL A 148 4.55 22.93 -12.16
N LEU A 149 3.38 23.22 -12.75
CA LEU A 149 3.16 24.44 -13.52
C LEU A 149 3.34 25.70 -12.66
N VAL A 150 2.85 25.72 -11.42
CA VAL A 150 3.07 26.84 -10.50
C VAL A 150 4.57 27.07 -10.26
N ILE A 151 5.35 26.00 -10.05
CA ILE A 151 6.81 26.12 -9.90
C ILE A 151 7.47 26.58 -11.20
N ALA A 152 7.03 26.10 -12.36
CA ALA A 152 7.54 26.55 -13.65
C ALA A 152 7.30 28.05 -13.87
N VAL A 153 6.09 28.54 -13.58
CA VAL A 153 5.73 29.97 -13.66
C VAL A 153 6.55 30.78 -12.67
N PHE A 154 6.75 30.27 -11.45
CA PHE A 154 7.62 30.89 -10.45
C PHE A 154 9.05 31.04 -10.97
N LEU A 155 9.66 29.98 -11.51
CA LEU A 155 11.02 30.01 -12.06
C LEU A 155 11.15 31.07 -13.17
N ILE A 156 10.24 31.06 -14.15
CA ILE A 156 10.23 32.04 -15.24
C ILE A 156 10.04 33.46 -14.69
N SER A 157 9.16 33.63 -13.69
CA SER A 157 8.88 34.93 -13.10
C SER A 157 10.06 35.51 -12.32
N THR A 158 10.82 34.66 -11.61
CA THR A 158 12.08 35.09 -10.96
C THR A 158 13.17 35.50 -11.94
N MET A 159 13.08 35.03 -13.19
CA MET A 159 13.98 35.46 -14.27
C MET A 159 13.61 36.84 -14.82
N LEU A 160 12.31 37.07 -15.06
CA LEU A 160 11.83 38.24 -15.82
C LEU A 160 11.57 39.47 -14.94
N PHE A 161 11.24 39.26 -13.66
CA PHE A 161 10.78 40.32 -12.77
C PHE A 161 11.60 40.38 -11.49
N ASN A 162 11.78 41.59 -10.96
CA ASN A 162 12.34 41.78 -9.63
C ASN A 162 11.28 41.48 -8.56
N MET A 163 11.24 40.24 -8.09
CA MET A 163 10.25 39.73 -7.11
C MET A 163 10.59 40.05 -5.64
N GLY A 164 11.54 40.95 -5.37
CA GLY A 164 12.02 41.23 -4.02
C GLY A 164 12.93 40.12 -3.50
N ASP A 165 12.68 39.62 -2.29
CA ASP A 165 13.49 38.56 -1.68
C ASP A 165 13.23 37.20 -2.34
N THR A 166 14.17 36.79 -3.21
CA THR A 166 14.13 35.52 -3.95
C THR A 166 14.12 34.31 -3.01
N PHE A 167 14.78 34.39 -1.86
CA PHE A 167 14.81 33.32 -0.87
C PHE A 167 13.42 33.12 -0.27
N LEU A 168 12.78 34.19 0.20
CA LEU A 168 11.43 34.14 0.78
C LEU A 168 10.42 33.58 -0.22
N MET A 169 10.43 34.06 -1.47
CA MET A 169 9.50 33.61 -2.49
C MET A 169 9.72 32.14 -2.87
N SER A 170 10.98 31.68 -2.93
CA SER A 170 11.31 30.27 -3.17
C SER A 170 10.81 29.37 -2.03
N VAL A 171 10.99 29.80 -0.78
CA VAL A 171 10.50 29.07 0.40
C VAL A 171 8.97 28.99 0.38
N LEU A 172 8.27 30.08 0.05
CA LEU A 172 6.81 30.11 -0.03
C LEU A 172 6.29 29.16 -1.13
N ALA A 173 6.87 29.24 -2.34
CA ALA A 173 6.51 28.39 -3.47
C ALA A 173 6.82 26.90 -3.18
N GLY A 174 7.99 26.63 -2.61
CA GLY A 174 8.40 25.28 -2.20
C GLY A 174 7.52 24.71 -1.09
N PHE A 175 7.10 25.53 -0.13
CA PHE A 175 6.15 25.11 0.91
C PHE A 175 4.79 24.76 0.32
N LEU A 176 4.26 25.58 -0.59
CA LEU A 176 3.01 25.30 -1.30
C LEU A 176 3.11 23.99 -2.10
N PHE A 177 4.23 23.78 -2.80
CA PHE A 177 4.51 22.55 -3.53
C PHE A 177 4.49 21.32 -2.60
N CYS A 178 5.24 21.37 -1.49
CA CYS A 178 5.28 20.30 -0.50
C CYS A 178 3.88 20.04 0.09
N PHE A 179 3.17 21.09 0.47
CA PHE A 179 1.83 20.98 1.06
C PHE A 179 0.87 20.24 0.13
N VAL A 180 0.75 20.68 -1.14
CA VAL A 180 -0.20 20.07 -2.08
C VAL A 180 0.23 18.66 -2.46
N THR A 181 1.52 18.41 -2.72
CA THR A 181 2.01 17.07 -3.09
C THR A 181 1.80 16.05 -1.98
N PHE A 182 2.22 16.36 -0.74
CA PHE A 182 2.04 15.46 0.40
C PHE A 182 0.57 15.35 0.85
N PHE A 183 -0.23 16.41 0.71
CA PHE A 183 -1.67 16.32 0.90
C PHE A 183 -2.30 15.33 -0.08
N ALA A 184 -1.92 15.38 -1.37
CA ALA A 184 -2.42 14.46 -2.37
C ALA A 184 -2.00 13.00 -2.08
N VAL A 185 -0.75 12.78 -1.62
CA VAL A 185 -0.28 11.46 -1.13
C VAL A 185 -1.12 10.98 0.06
N TYR A 186 -1.40 11.87 1.01
CA TYR A 186 -2.22 11.55 2.18
C TYR A 186 -3.64 11.14 1.79
N VAL A 187 -4.23 11.80 0.80
CA VAL A 187 -5.55 11.43 0.29
C VAL A 187 -5.53 10.04 -0.37
N ILE A 188 -4.51 9.69 -1.15
CA ILE A 188 -4.35 8.33 -1.69
C ILE A 188 -4.23 7.31 -0.56
N TYR A 189 -3.41 7.58 0.47
CA TYR A 189 -3.26 6.72 1.64
C TYR A 189 -4.59 6.43 2.37
N ARG A 190 -5.51 7.40 2.31
CA ARG A 190 -6.83 7.35 2.93
C ARG A 190 -7.88 6.67 2.06
N ALA A 191 -7.82 6.87 0.74
CA ALA A 191 -8.71 6.24 -0.22
C ALA A 191 -8.38 4.76 -0.48
N SER A 192 -7.12 4.37 -0.25
CA SER A 192 -6.64 3.02 -0.46
C SER A 192 -7.30 2.01 0.50
N PRO A 193 -7.85 0.88 0.00
CA PRO A 193 -8.44 -0.15 0.85
C PRO A 193 -7.46 -0.69 1.89
N TYR A 194 -7.89 -0.78 3.15
CA TYR A 194 -7.11 -1.40 4.22
C TYR A 194 -7.03 -2.91 4.03
N GLU A 195 -5.81 -3.45 3.93
CA GLU A 195 -5.61 -4.88 3.80
C GLU A 195 -4.20 -5.32 4.22
N ILE A 196 -4.12 -6.44 4.94
CA ILE A 196 -2.86 -7.09 5.32
C ILE A 196 -2.61 -8.22 4.33
N MET A 197 -1.55 -8.09 3.52
CA MET A 197 -1.18 -9.11 2.52
C MET A 197 -0.16 -10.12 3.07
N THR A 198 0.78 -9.68 3.91
CA THR A 198 1.85 -10.50 4.48
C THR A 198 1.60 -10.79 5.95
N HIS A 199 1.77 -12.03 6.36
CA HIS A 199 1.60 -12.43 7.76
C HIS A 199 2.77 -11.95 8.64
N SER A 200 2.56 -11.96 9.96
CA SER A 200 3.57 -11.59 10.98
C SER A 200 4.30 -12.78 11.62
N MET A 201 4.10 -14.00 11.12
CA MET A 201 4.74 -15.21 11.65
C MET A 201 6.29 -15.15 11.65
N GLU A 202 6.89 -15.97 12.52
CA GLU A 202 8.35 -16.13 12.62
C GLU A 202 8.92 -16.80 11.37
N ILE A 203 8.27 -17.87 10.90
CA ILE A 203 8.59 -18.53 9.64
C ILE A 203 8.03 -17.68 8.50
N ARG A 204 8.88 -17.34 7.53
CA ARG A 204 8.53 -16.47 6.40
C ARG A 204 8.91 -17.12 5.07
N SER A 205 8.43 -16.54 3.98
CA SER A 205 8.89 -16.94 2.65
C SER A 205 10.40 -16.65 2.51
N LYS A 206 11.08 -17.44 1.66
CA LYS A 206 12.52 -17.25 1.36
C LYS A 206 12.80 -15.82 0.88
N GLU A 207 11.89 -15.26 0.09
CA GLU A 207 11.98 -13.90 -0.42
C GLU A 207 11.82 -12.84 0.68
N GLN A 208 10.90 -13.02 1.63
CA GLN A 208 10.72 -12.10 2.76
C GLN A 208 11.91 -12.11 3.71
N GLU A 209 12.49 -13.27 3.95
CA GLU A 209 13.71 -13.40 4.78
C GLU A 209 14.90 -12.72 4.09
N LEU A 210 15.08 -12.96 2.79
CA LEU A 210 16.14 -12.32 2.01
C LEU A 210 15.96 -10.80 1.96
N ALA A 211 14.76 -10.30 1.67
CA ALA A 211 14.46 -8.88 1.67
C ALA A 211 14.67 -8.24 3.05
N GLY A 212 14.32 -8.95 4.12
CA GLY A 212 14.52 -8.50 5.50
C GLY A 212 15.99 -8.44 5.92
N LYS A 213 16.81 -9.40 5.47
CA LYS A 213 18.27 -9.37 5.70
C LYS A 213 18.93 -8.23 4.92
N MET A 214 18.57 -8.09 3.64
CA MET A 214 19.07 -7.02 2.77
C MET A 214 18.66 -5.63 3.30
N SER A 215 17.41 -5.43 3.69
CA SER A 215 16.92 -4.13 4.19
C SER A 215 17.65 -3.67 5.44
N ARG A 216 17.97 -4.59 6.35
CA ARG A 216 18.66 -4.28 7.61
C ARG A 216 20.10 -3.78 7.40
N ILE A 217 20.73 -4.15 6.28
CA ILE A 217 22.10 -3.75 5.91
C ILE A 217 22.08 -2.54 4.97
N ILE A 218 21.28 -2.59 3.92
CA ILE A 218 21.31 -1.61 2.82
C ILE A 218 20.66 -0.28 3.22
N ILE A 219 19.58 -0.28 4.00
CA ILE A 219 18.91 0.98 4.40
C ILE A 219 19.84 1.89 5.23
N PRO A 220 20.52 1.41 6.30
CA PRO A 220 21.46 2.26 7.03
C PRO A 220 22.68 2.62 6.17
N LEU A 221 23.15 1.69 5.33
CA LEU A 221 24.25 1.95 4.40
C LEU A 221 23.90 3.06 3.39
N LEU A 222 22.68 3.06 2.86
CA LEU A 222 22.16 4.11 1.99
C LEU A 222 22.23 5.47 2.68
N GLY A 223 21.74 5.57 3.92
CA GLY A 223 21.81 6.81 4.69
C GLY A 223 23.24 7.32 4.88
N MET A 224 24.17 6.42 5.23
CA MET A 224 25.59 6.76 5.42
C MET A 224 26.26 7.20 4.11
N ILE A 225 26.08 6.44 3.01
CA ILE A 225 26.68 6.74 1.71
C ILE A 225 26.10 8.03 1.13
N SER A 226 24.79 8.21 1.16
CA SER A 226 24.16 9.44 0.64
C SER A 226 24.61 10.67 1.41
N LEU A 227 24.75 10.58 2.75
CA LEU A 227 25.28 11.69 3.55
C LEU A 227 26.76 11.98 3.23
N PHE A 228 27.58 10.93 3.12
CA PHE A 228 28.99 11.07 2.76
C PHE A 228 29.18 11.73 1.39
N LEU A 229 28.45 11.28 0.36
CA LEU A 229 28.50 11.86 -0.98
C LEU A 229 28.06 13.33 -1.00
N LEU A 230 27.05 13.67 -0.19
CA LEU A 230 26.60 15.06 -0.03
C LEU A 230 27.67 15.96 0.59
N VAL A 231 28.36 15.48 1.64
CA VAL A 231 29.45 16.23 2.31
C VAL A 231 30.67 16.41 1.41
N VAL A 232 30.99 15.41 0.57
CA VAL A 232 32.09 15.49 -0.40
C VAL A 232 31.76 16.43 -1.57
N GLY A 233 30.50 16.84 -1.74
CA GLY A 233 30.08 17.72 -2.84
C GLY A 233 29.96 17.00 -4.17
N VAL A 234 29.66 15.70 -4.16
CA VAL A 234 29.39 14.93 -5.39
C VAL A 234 28.08 15.39 -6.02
N ASP A 235 28.04 15.43 -7.35
CA ASP A 235 26.84 15.79 -8.10
C ASP A 235 25.60 14.98 -7.67
N LEU A 236 24.47 15.68 -7.53
CA LEU A 236 23.22 15.10 -7.03
C LEU A 236 22.68 13.97 -7.92
N TRP A 237 22.96 13.98 -9.23
CA TRP A 237 22.56 12.88 -10.13
C TRP A 237 23.23 11.55 -9.74
N VAL A 238 24.48 11.58 -9.28
CA VAL A 238 25.20 10.39 -8.80
C VAL A 238 24.58 9.89 -7.51
N ILE A 239 24.22 10.79 -6.59
CA ILE A 239 23.59 10.43 -5.31
C ILE A 239 22.26 9.70 -5.57
N PHE A 240 21.44 10.22 -6.49
CA PHE A 240 20.18 9.60 -6.88
C PHE A 240 20.39 8.25 -7.56
N LEU A 241 21.41 8.13 -8.42
CA LEU A 241 21.76 6.87 -9.07
C LEU A 241 22.22 5.80 -8.06
N VAL A 242 23.08 6.17 -7.10
CA VAL A 242 23.53 5.29 -6.02
C VAL A 242 22.34 4.86 -5.15
N ALA A 243 21.43 5.79 -4.81
CA ALA A 243 20.22 5.46 -4.07
C ALA A 243 19.34 4.45 -4.82
N ALA A 244 19.17 4.65 -6.13
CA ALA A 244 18.43 3.73 -6.98
C ALA A 244 19.07 2.34 -7.03
N ALA A 245 20.38 2.27 -7.21
CA ALA A 245 21.14 1.03 -7.31
C ALA A 245 21.11 0.23 -5.99
N LEU A 246 21.25 0.90 -4.84
CA LEU A 246 21.21 0.26 -3.53
C LEU A 246 19.80 -0.27 -3.20
N LEU A 247 18.74 0.47 -3.55
CA LEU A 247 17.36 0.05 -3.27
C LEU A 247 16.83 -1.04 -4.21
N ALA A 248 17.40 -1.15 -5.43
CA ALA A 248 16.99 -2.11 -6.45
C ALA A 248 16.90 -3.57 -5.97
N PRO A 249 17.93 -4.18 -5.35
CA PRO A 249 17.88 -5.59 -4.94
C PRO A 249 16.75 -5.89 -3.96
N ILE A 250 16.51 -5.01 -2.96
CA ILE A 250 15.41 -5.17 -2.01
C ILE A 250 14.07 -5.06 -2.74
N GLY A 251 13.94 -4.06 -3.62
CA GLY A 251 12.74 -3.83 -4.39
C GLY A 251 12.38 -5.01 -5.29
N VAL A 252 13.34 -5.56 -6.02
CA VAL A 252 13.13 -6.69 -6.93
C VAL A 252 12.71 -7.95 -6.17
N VAL A 253 13.37 -8.26 -5.05
CA VAL A 253 12.99 -9.40 -4.20
C VAL A 253 11.59 -9.19 -3.61
N GLY A 254 11.28 -7.99 -3.13
CA GLY A 254 9.96 -7.62 -2.60
C GLY A 254 8.84 -7.76 -3.65
N MET A 255 9.08 -7.31 -4.89
CA MET A 255 8.11 -7.46 -5.98
C MET A 255 7.95 -8.92 -6.41
N LYS A 256 9.02 -9.71 -6.37
CA LYS A 256 8.95 -11.16 -6.63
C LYS A 256 8.10 -11.87 -5.58
N ASP A 257 8.27 -11.54 -4.30
CA ASP A 257 7.44 -12.05 -3.21
C ASP A 257 5.97 -11.67 -3.40
N MET A 258 5.69 -10.39 -3.66
CA MET A 258 4.32 -9.90 -3.88
C MET A 258 3.62 -10.66 -5.03
N ARG A 259 4.30 -10.84 -6.18
CA ARG A 259 3.74 -11.60 -7.32
C ARG A 259 3.50 -13.07 -6.99
N LYS A 260 4.31 -13.67 -6.12
CA LYS A 260 4.10 -15.06 -5.66
C LYS A 260 2.92 -15.14 -4.71
N ILE A 261 2.81 -14.21 -3.76
CA ILE A 261 1.69 -14.12 -2.82
C ILE A 261 0.37 -13.98 -3.57
N GLU A 262 0.28 -13.08 -4.55
CA GLU A 262 -0.95 -12.89 -5.33
C GLU A 262 -1.41 -14.17 -6.06
N LYS A 263 -0.46 -14.96 -6.60
CA LYS A 263 -0.80 -16.24 -7.23
C LYS A 263 -1.28 -17.25 -6.20
N ARG A 264 -0.59 -17.34 -5.05
CA ARG A 264 -0.96 -18.24 -3.94
C ARG A 264 -2.32 -17.89 -3.36
N ASP A 265 -2.63 -16.60 -3.25
CA ASP A 265 -3.92 -16.09 -2.79
C ASP A 265 -5.06 -16.49 -3.72
N PHE A 266 -4.81 -16.58 -5.03
CA PHE A 266 -5.81 -17.03 -5.99
C PHE A 266 -5.98 -18.56 -5.95
N ASP A 267 -4.88 -19.30 -5.86
CA ASP A 267 -4.90 -20.76 -5.92
C ASP A 267 -5.33 -21.43 -4.59
N ILE A 268 -5.33 -20.70 -3.47
CA ILE A 268 -5.71 -21.26 -2.16
C ILE A 268 -7.17 -21.71 -2.11
N SER A 269 -8.08 -21.04 -2.82
CA SER A 269 -9.47 -21.46 -2.85
C SER A 269 -9.62 -22.83 -3.50
N THR A 270 -8.86 -23.08 -4.57
CA THR A 270 -8.83 -24.38 -5.24
C THR A 270 -8.22 -25.43 -4.32
N PHE A 271 -7.13 -25.09 -3.62
CA PHE A 271 -6.51 -25.99 -2.65
C PHE A 271 -7.49 -26.42 -1.54
N LEU A 272 -8.13 -25.46 -0.87
CA LEU A 272 -9.05 -25.74 0.25
C LEU A 272 -10.29 -26.51 -0.20
N LYS A 273 -10.86 -26.13 -1.35
CA LYS A 273 -12.01 -26.84 -1.92
C LYS A 273 -11.65 -28.29 -2.27
N SER A 274 -10.60 -28.50 -3.07
CA SER A 274 -10.21 -29.83 -3.52
C SER A 274 -9.77 -30.73 -2.36
N LEU A 275 -9.01 -30.19 -1.40
CA LEU A 275 -8.60 -30.95 -0.22
C LEU A 275 -9.81 -31.33 0.65
N GLY A 276 -10.74 -30.40 0.86
CA GLY A 276 -11.98 -30.64 1.60
C GLY A 276 -12.87 -31.68 0.94
N THR A 277 -13.09 -31.58 -0.38
CA THR A 277 -13.87 -32.57 -1.15
C THR A 277 -13.25 -33.96 -1.10
N ILE A 278 -11.93 -34.10 -1.28
CA ILE A 278 -11.27 -35.41 -1.23
C ILE A 278 -11.36 -36.00 0.19
N ALA A 279 -11.08 -35.21 1.22
CA ALA A 279 -11.16 -35.66 2.61
C ALA A 279 -12.58 -36.08 2.99
N GLY A 280 -13.59 -35.32 2.57
CA GLY A 280 -15.00 -35.60 2.85
C GLY A 280 -15.55 -36.80 2.06
N THR A 281 -15.24 -36.93 0.76
CA THR A 281 -15.73 -38.03 -0.06
C THR A 281 -15.03 -39.35 0.25
N ALA A 282 -13.73 -39.33 0.51
CA ALA A 282 -12.99 -40.53 0.86
C ALA A 282 -13.11 -40.89 2.35
N GLU A 283 -13.70 -40.01 3.17
CA GLU A 283 -13.74 -40.13 4.64
C GLU A 283 -12.34 -40.41 5.24
N THR A 284 -11.33 -39.76 4.67
CA THR A 284 -9.92 -39.97 5.03
C THR A 284 -9.35 -38.77 5.78
N THR A 285 -8.22 -38.99 6.45
CA THR A 285 -7.47 -37.90 7.07
C THR A 285 -6.94 -36.91 6.02
N LEU A 286 -6.73 -35.65 6.42
CA LEU A 286 -6.15 -34.62 5.56
C LEU A 286 -4.80 -35.02 4.94
N THR A 287 -4.01 -35.83 5.64
CA THR A 287 -2.74 -36.35 5.13
C THR A 287 -2.95 -37.25 3.91
N VAL A 288 -3.91 -38.17 3.98
CA VAL A 288 -4.25 -39.08 2.88
C VAL A 288 -4.94 -38.32 1.75
N ALA A 289 -5.80 -37.35 2.06
CA ALA A 289 -6.43 -36.50 1.06
C ALA A 289 -5.39 -35.69 0.26
N LEU A 290 -4.35 -35.18 0.93
CA LEU A 290 -3.24 -34.45 0.28
C LEU A 290 -2.40 -35.35 -0.64
N GLU A 291 -2.35 -36.65 -0.38
CA GLU A 291 -1.67 -37.62 -1.25
C GLU A 291 -2.40 -37.80 -2.58
N HIS A 292 -3.72 -37.94 -2.53
CA HIS A 292 -4.60 -38.11 -3.70
C HIS A 292 -4.91 -36.81 -4.44
N LEU A 293 -4.60 -35.66 -3.84
CA LEU A 293 -4.77 -34.35 -4.45
C LEU A 293 -3.89 -34.21 -5.70
N ASP A 294 -4.48 -33.88 -6.85
CA ASP A 294 -3.72 -33.50 -8.03
C ASP A 294 -3.06 -32.13 -7.82
N LYS A 295 -1.81 -32.16 -7.37
CA LYS A 295 -1.06 -30.97 -6.99
C LYS A 295 -0.78 -30.04 -8.18
N LYS A 296 -0.80 -30.57 -9.42
CA LYS A 296 -0.65 -29.75 -10.63
C LYS A 296 -1.83 -28.81 -10.83
N SER A 297 -3.02 -29.19 -10.38
CA SER A 297 -4.22 -28.36 -10.44
C SER A 297 -4.15 -27.10 -9.56
N ILE A 298 -3.20 -27.05 -8.63
CA ILE A 298 -3.06 -26.00 -7.59
C ILE A 298 -1.86 -25.09 -7.85
N ALA A 299 -1.32 -25.16 -9.07
CA ALA A 299 -0.34 -24.26 -9.68
C ALA A 299 0.69 -23.67 -8.69
N SER A 300 0.48 -22.45 -8.20
CA SER A 300 1.49 -21.73 -7.39
C SER A 300 1.71 -22.29 -5.98
N LEU A 301 0.81 -23.14 -5.50
CA LEU A 301 0.92 -23.84 -4.22
C LEU A 301 1.52 -25.24 -4.35
N GLU A 302 1.73 -25.77 -5.56
CA GLU A 302 2.24 -27.12 -5.80
C GLU A 302 3.52 -27.41 -4.99
N GLU A 303 4.51 -26.51 -5.04
CA GLU A 303 5.78 -26.68 -4.34
C GLU A 303 5.59 -26.72 -2.80
N SER A 304 4.72 -25.87 -2.27
CA SER A 304 4.41 -25.82 -0.83
C SER A 304 3.60 -27.04 -0.39
N ALA A 305 2.64 -27.48 -1.20
CA ALA A 305 1.85 -28.68 -0.96
C ALA A 305 2.71 -29.95 -1.00
N ASN A 306 3.67 -30.03 -1.93
CA ASN A 306 4.64 -31.12 -1.99
C ASN A 306 5.54 -31.17 -0.75
N ARG A 307 6.04 -30.02 -0.26
CA ARG A 307 6.81 -29.95 0.99
C ARG A 307 5.97 -30.38 2.19
N LEU A 308 4.73 -29.92 2.27
CA LEU A 308 3.78 -30.30 3.31
C LEU A 308 3.55 -31.82 3.33
N GLN A 309 3.23 -32.41 2.16
CA GLN A 309 3.02 -33.85 2.02
C GLN A 309 4.25 -34.64 2.47
N LYS A 310 5.45 -34.28 1.99
CA LYS A 310 6.70 -34.96 2.37
C LYS A 310 6.93 -34.95 3.88
N ARG A 311 6.66 -33.82 4.55
CA ARG A 311 6.80 -33.72 6.02
C ARG A 311 5.80 -34.62 6.75
N LEU A 312 4.54 -34.63 6.31
CA LEU A 312 3.48 -35.44 6.90
C LEU A 312 3.75 -36.95 6.71
N VAL A 313 4.15 -37.38 5.51
CA VAL A 313 4.47 -38.79 5.20
C VAL A 313 5.69 -39.27 5.99
N ASN A 314 6.66 -38.39 6.24
CA ASN A 314 7.82 -38.70 7.08
C ASN A 314 7.52 -38.72 8.59
N GLY A 315 6.26 -38.65 9.00
CA GLY A 315 5.85 -38.77 10.41
C GLY A 315 6.08 -37.52 11.26
N ILE A 316 6.36 -36.36 10.66
CA ILE A 316 6.45 -35.10 11.39
C ILE A 316 5.04 -34.70 11.85
N SER A 317 4.91 -34.20 13.08
CA SER A 317 3.60 -33.86 13.65
C SER A 317 2.79 -32.92 12.73
N PRO A 318 1.49 -33.19 12.49
CA PRO A 318 0.68 -32.39 11.57
C PRO A 318 0.66 -30.90 11.91
N LYS A 319 0.59 -30.55 13.20
CA LYS A 319 0.58 -29.16 13.68
C LYS A 319 1.83 -28.39 13.21
N ILE A 320 3.01 -29.00 13.31
CA ILE A 320 4.26 -28.38 12.84
C ILE A 320 4.27 -28.29 11.31
N CYS A 321 3.88 -29.37 10.62
CA CYS A 321 3.85 -29.41 9.15
C CYS A 321 2.99 -28.29 8.56
N TRP A 322 1.78 -28.11 9.10
CA TRP A 322 0.88 -27.04 8.71
C TRP A 322 1.43 -25.67 9.10
N HIS A 323 1.99 -25.49 10.30
CA HIS A 323 2.60 -24.22 10.70
C HIS A 323 3.71 -23.76 9.73
N TYR A 324 4.57 -24.67 9.27
CA TYR A 324 5.57 -24.38 8.24
C TYR A 324 4.94 -24.09 6.87
N PHE A 325 3.89 -24.82 6.47
CA PHE A 325 3.17 -24.53 5.22
C PHE A 325 2.62 -23.10 5.21
N LEU A 326 1.98 -22.66 6.30
CA LEU A 326 1.44 -21.31 6.43
C LEU A 326 2.56 -20.27 6.29
N GLY A 327 3.64 -20.40 7.06
CA GLY A 327 4.76 -19.44 7.05
C GLY A 327 5.53 -19.37 5.73
N GLU A 328 5.71 -20.49 5.02
CA GLU A 328 6.42 -20.53 3.74
C GLU A 328 5.65 -19.86 2.60
N THR A 329 4.33 -19.73 2.72
CA THR A 329 3.50 -19.07 1.72
C THR A 329 3.66 -17.56 1.73
N GLY A 330 4.06 -16.95 2.85
CA GLY A 330 4.24 -15.50 2.98
C GLY A 330 2.94 -14.69 2.99
N SER A 331 1.78 -15.36 2.84
CA SER A 331 0.46 -14.73 2.69
C SER A 331 -0.35 -14.80 3.98
N GLU A 332 -0.91 -13.66 4.37
CA GLU A 332 -1.90 -13.59 5.46
C GLU A 332 -3.22 -14.26 5.09
N LEU A 333 -3.64 -14.18 3.82
CA LEU A 333 -4.90 -14.78 3.35
C LEU A 333 -4.83 -16.31 3.44
N VAL A 334 -3.74 -16.88 2.93
CA VAL A 334 -3.48 -18.32 3.01
C VAL A 334 -3.42 -18.76 4.47
N THR A 335 -2.68 -18.03 5.30
CA THR A 335 -2.54 -18.33 6.73
C THR A 335 -3.90 -18.40 7.41
N ARG A 336 -4.72 -17.37 7.19
CA ARG A 336 -6.02 -17.21 7.86
C ARG A 336 -7.02 -18.28 7.46
N PHE A 337 -7.31 -18.43 6.17
CA PHE A 337 -8.35 -19.38 5.72
C PHE A 337 -7.93 -20.84 5.86
N THR A 338 -6.64 -21.15 5.77
CA THR A 338 -6.16 -22.50 6.07
C THR A 338 -6.27 -22.81 7.56
N THR A 339 -6.00 -21.85 8.46
CA THR A 339 -6.18 -22.06 9.91
C THR A 339 -7.65 -22.35 10.24
N VAL A 340 -8.58 -21.55 9.70
CA VAL A 340 -10.03 -21.80 9.83
C VAL A 340 -10.40 -23.21 9.37
N PHE A 341 -9.89 -23.62 8.20
CA PHE A 341 -10.13 -24.94 7.63
C PHE A 341 -9.61 -26.07 8.55
N LEU A 342 -8.39 -25.95 9.05
CA LEU A 342 -7.76 -26.96 9.91
C LEU A 342 -8.45 -27.07 11.27
N ASP A 343 -8.78 -25.94 11.89
CA ASP A 343 -9.44 -25.90 13.20
C ASP A 343 -10.83 -26.53 13.10
N ALA A 344 -11.63 -26.19 12.09
CA ALA A 344 -12.96 -26.75 11.91
C ALA A 344 -12.94 -28.27 11.63
N ILE A 345 -11.97 -28.76 10.86
CA ILE A 345 -11.81 -30.21 10.63
C ILE A 345 -11.34 -30.93 11.90
N ALA A 346 -10.46 -30.31 12.69
CA ALA A 346 -10.02 -30.87 13.97
C ALA A 346 -11.17 -31.00 14.98
N LEU A 347 -12.21 -30.16 14.87
CA LEU A 347 -13.43 -30.24 15.66
C LEU A 347 -14.44 -31.28 15.15
N GLY A 348 -14.14 -31.96 14.04
CA GLY A 348 -15.01 -33.00 13.46
C GLY A 348 -16.04 -32.46 12.46
N GLY A 349 -15.88 -31.24 11.97
CA GLY A 349 -16.77 -30.67 10.96
C GLY A 349 -16.64 -31.32 9.58
N ASN A 350 -17.68 -31.13 8.76
CA ASN A 350 -17.76 -31.71 7.43
C ASN A 350 -16.68 -31.11 6.50
N PRO A 351 -15.65 -31.88 6.07
CA PRO A 351 -14.53 -31.33 5.32
C PRO A 351 -14.93 -30.71 3.98
N THR A 352 -15.93 -31.27 3.30
CA THR A 352 -16.45 -30.75 2.03
C THR A 352 -17.07 -29.38 2.24
N ARG A 353 -17.94 -29.23 3.25
CA ARG A 353 -18.63 -27.97 3.53
C ARG A 353 -17.66 -26.89 4.02
N ILE A 354 -16.73 -27.24 4.90
CA ILE A 354 -15.67 -26.32 5.37
C ILE A 354 -14.80 -25.85 4.19
N GLY A 355 -14.41 -26.78 3.31
CA GLY A 355 -13.66 -26.48 2.09
C GLY A 355 -14.39 -25.50 1.18
N GLU A 356 -15.70 -25.67 0.99
CA GLU A 356 -16.54 -24.76 0.20
C GLU A 356 -16.58 -23.34 0.79
N VAL A 357 -16.89 -23.20 2.08
CA VAL A 357 -17.05 -21.89 2.75
C VAL A 357 -15.71 -21.13 2.77
N THR A 358 -14.62 -21.80 3.16
CA THR A 358 -13.29 -21.18 3.21
C THR A 358 -12.75 -20.84 1.81
N ALA A 359 -13.02 -21.68 0.81
CA ALA A 359 -12.67 -21.41 -0.58
C ALA A 359 -13.45 -20.22 -1.15
N LEU A 360 -14.76 -20.13 -0.89
CA LEU A 360 -15.60 -19.03 -1.36
C LEU A 360 -15.10 -17.68 -0.81
N SER A 361 -14.90 -17.60 0.51
CA SER A 361 -14.44 -16.37 1.17
C SER A 361 -13.04 -15.95 0.72
N SER A 362 -12.08 -16.90 0.64
CA SER A 362 -10.71 -16.60 0.18
C SER A 362 -10.66 -16.17 -1.30
N LEU A 363 -11.41 -16.84 -2.18
CA LEU A 363 -11.48 -16.48 -3.60
C LEU A 363 -12.04 -15.07 -3.80
N ARG A 364 -13.09 -14.71 -3.05
CA ARG A 364 -13.70 -13.38 -3.15
C ARG A 364 -12.71 -12.28 -2.76
N ILE A 365 -11.95 -12.47 -1.68
CA ILE A 365 -10.89 -11.54 -1.30
C ILE A 365 -9.77 -11.49 -2.37
N ALA A 366 -9.34 -12.63 -2.91
CA ALA A 366 -8.33 -12.68 -3.96
C ALA A 366 -8.76 -11.93 -5.24
N ILE A 367 -10.02 -12.06 -5.64
CA ILE A 367 -10.59 -11.31 -6.79
C ILE A 367 -10.61 -9.80 -6.50
N LEU A 368 -10.97 -9.40 -5.28
CA LEU A 368 -10.95 -7.99 -4.88
C LEU A 368 -9.53 -7.41 -4.92
N ARG A 369 -8.52 -8.16 -4.44
CA ARG A 369 -7.09 -7.79 -4.59
C ARG A 369 -6.70 -7.60 -6.05
N ALA A 370 -7.13 -8.50 -6.94
CA ALA A 370 -6.87 -8.38 -8.37
C ALA A 370 -7.52 -7.12 -8.99
N LYS A 371 -8.74 -6.75 -8.58
CA LYS A 371 -9.41 -5.52 -9.02
C LYS A 371 -8.67 -4.26 -8.56
N ARG A 372 -8.21 -4.21 -7.30
CA ARG A 372 -7.34 -3.13 -6.80
C ARG A 372 -6.02 -3.05 -7.57
N LYS A 373 -5.42 -4.20 -7.88
CA LYS A 373 -4.17 -4.26 -8.65
C LYS A 373 -4.32 -3.65 -10.05
N LEU A 374 -5.45 -3.83 -10.71
CA LEU A 374 -5.71 -3.20 -12.02
C LEU A 374 -5.67 -1.67 -11.93
N VAL A 375 -6.33 -1.09 -10.93
CA VAL A 375 -6.33 0.37 -10.71
C VAL A 375 -4.92 0.87 -10.38
N SER A 376 -4.26 0.24 -9.42
CA SER A 376 -2.93 0.67 -8.98
C SER A 376 -1.87 0.47 -10.07
N SER A 377 -1.91 -0.61 -10.85
CA SER A 377 -0.99 -0.81 -11.98
C SER A 377 -1.19 0.23 -13.08
N GLY A 378 -2.44 0.64 -13.36
CA GLY A 378 -2.73 1.74 -14.29
C GLY A 378 -2.12 3.06 -13.81
N PHE A 379 -2.27 3.36 -12.53
CA PHE A 379 -1.66 4.53 -11.90
C PHE A 379 -0.13 4.52 -11.97
N ILE A 380 0.53 3.40 -11.63
CA ILE A 380 2.00 3.27 -11.71
C ILE A 380 2.51 3.52 -13.13
N ASN A 381 1.85 2.93 -14.13
CA ASN A 381 2.22 3.10 -15.54
C ASN A 381 2.10 4.55 -16.02
N LEU A 382 1.25 5.36 -15.37
CA LEU A 382 1.08 6.78 -15.65
C LEU A 382 2.06 7.66 -14.86
N VAL A 383 2.26 7.39 -13.58
CA VAL A 383 3.09 8.24 -12.69
C VAL A 383 4.57 8.20 -13.06
N ILE A 384 5.11 7.07 -13.50
CA ILE A 384 6.54 6.95 -13.81
C ILE A 384 6.94 7.88 -14.98
N PRO A 385 6.27 7.85 -16.15
CA PRO A 385 6.53 8.81 -17.22
C PRO A 385 6.24 10.25 -16.80
N LEU A 386 5.14 10.47 -16.09
CA LEU A 386 4.74 11.80 -15.63
C LEU A 386 5.81 12.44 -14.73
N HIS A 387 6.40 11.67 -13.82
CA HIS A 387 7.51 12.09 -12.95
C HIS A 387 8.73 12.52 -13.76
N GLY A 388 9.10 11.73 -14.77
CA GLY A 388 10.20 12.05 -15.68
C GLY A 388 9.96 13.36 -16.44
N THR A 389 8.78 13.52 -17.03
CA THR A 389 8.39 14.74 -17.76
C THR A 389 8.39 15.97 -16.85
N MET A 390 7.78 15.88 -15.67
CA MET A 390 7.71 16.99 -14.71
C MET A 390 9.10 17.43 -14.23
N SER A 391 9.92 16.46 -13.82
CA SER A 391 11.28 16.72 -13.39
C SER A 391 12.11 17.31 -14.54
N GLY A 392 11.90 16.81 -15.75
CA GLY A 392 12.57 17.28 -16.96
C GLY A 392 12.21 18.71 -17.32
N VAL A 393 10.93 19.07 -17.32
CA VAL A 393 10.47 20.43 -17.60
C VAL A 393 11.04 21.43 -16.59
N LEU A 394 10.99 21.12 -15.29
CA LEU A 394 11.54 22.02 -14.25
C LEU A 394 13.05 22.22 -14.41
N LEU A 395 13.78 21.14 -14.66
CA LEU A 395 15.23 21.21 -14.85
C LEU A 395 15.62 21.91 -16.16
N PHE A 396 14.84 21.70 -17.22
CA PHE A 396 15.03 22.36 -18.50
C PHE A 396 14.83 23.88 -18.39
N ILE A 397 13.78 24.34 -17.71
CA ILE A 397 13.56 25.77 -17.43
C ILE A 397 14.75 26.35 -16.68
N TYR A 398 15.23 25.69 -15.62
CA TYR A 398 16.42 26.13 -14.89
C TYR A 398 17.65 26.23 -15.79
N ARG A 399 17.89 25.23 -16.65
CA ARG A 399 19.07 25.23 -17.54
C ARG A 399 19.01 26.34 -18.59
N ILE A 400 17.84 26.61 -19.16
CA ILE A 400 17.62 27.78 -20.01
C ILE A 400 17.98 29.07 -19.25
N MET A 401 17.44 29.23 -18.04
CA MET A 401 17.72 30.42 -17.22
C MET A 401 19.22 30.59 -16.95
N PHE A 402 19.90 29.50 -16.60
CA PHE A 402 21.34 29.49 -16.32
C PHE A 402 22.17 29.87 -17.54
N SER A 403 21.92 29.23 -18.69
CA SER A 403 22.67 29.46 -19.92
C SER A 403 22.42 30.87 -20.48
N PHE A 404 21.18 31.35 -20.42
CA PHE A 404 20.85 32.72 -20.80
C PHE A 404 21.53 33.76 -19.90
N ASN A 405 21.49 33.58 -18.58
CA ASN A 405 22.13 34.53 -17.66
C ASN A 405 23.65 34.61 -17.88
N ASN A 406 24.31 33.47 -18.10
CA ASN A 406 25.74 33.42 -18.42
C ASN A 406 26.07 34.07 -19.77
N ALA A 407 25.24 33.84 -20.80
CA ALA A 407 25.43 34.46 -22.10
C ALA A 407 25.35 35.98 -22.02
N VAL A 408 24.41 36.51 -21.24
CA VAL A 408 24.28 37.96 -21.08
C VAL A 408 25.36 38.54 -20.18
N ALA A 409 25.73 37.86 -19.09
CA ALA A 409 26.86 38.28 -18.26
C ALA A 409 28.14 38.46 -19.10
N LYS A 410 28.39 37.53 -20.04
CA LYS A 410 29.49 37.63 -21.00
C LYS A 410 29.33 38.82 -21.97
N MET A 411 28.13 39.04 -22.52
CA MET A 411 27.88 40.22 -23.38
C MET A 411 28.04 41.55 -22.65
N MET A 412 27.66 41.65 -21.36
CA MET A 412 27.83 42.86 -20.56
C MET A 412 29.32 43.15 -20.28
N GLU A 413 30.13 42.11 -20.12
CA GLU A 413 31.58 42.22 -19.97
C GLU A 413 32.24 42.68 -21.29
N GLU A 414 31.77 42.16 -22.43
CA GLU A 414 32.31 42.48 -23.76
C GLU A 414 31.85 43.85 -24.31
N HIS A 415 30.65 44.34 -23.95
CA HIS A 415 30.04 45.58 -24.47
C HIS A 415 29.68 46.62 -23.38
N SER A 416 30.49 46.73 -22.34
CA SER A 416 30.19 47.51 -21.12
C SER A 416 29.81 48.98 -21.33
N THR A 417 30.30 49.63 -22.41
CA THR A 417 30.04 51.05 -22.70
C THR A 417 28.76 51.32 -23.48
N GLU A 418 28.25 50.38 -24.27
CA GLU A 418 27.01 50.55 -25.07
C GLU A 418 25.76 50.08 -24.31
N VAL A 419 25.91 49.05 -23.46
CA VAL A 419 24.81 48.47 -22.69
C VAL A 419 24.41 49.36 -21.50
N GLY A 420 25.33 50.16 -20.95
CA GLY A 420 25.05 51.09 -19.85
C GLY A 420 23.99 52.15 -20.18
N GLY A 421 23.94 52.65 -21.42
CA GLY A 421 22.97 53.66 -21.86
C GLY A 421 21.57 53.10 -22.16
N ALA A 422 21.46 51.82 -22.52
CA ALA A 422 20.18 51.16 -22.76
C ALA A 422 19.45 50.79 -21.45
N LEU A 423 20.21 50.58 -20.37
CA LEU A 423 19.70 50.27 -19.02
C LEU A 423 18.91 51.43 -18.39
N GLU A 424 19.25 52.67 -18.71
CA GLU A 424 18.55 53.87 -18.20
C GLU A 424 17.18 54.11 -18.86
N GLN A 425 16.91 53.52 -20.03
CA GLN A 425 15.67 53.74 -20.79
C GLN A 425 14.59 52.67 -20.55
N MET A 426 14.84 51.70 -19.65
CA MET A 426 13.91 50.58 -19.40
C MET A 426 12.79 50.93 -18.41
N PRO A 427 11.59 50.35 -18.59
CA PRO A 427 10.49 50.50 -17.63
C PRO A 427 10.87 50.00 -16.23
N ALA A 428 10.62 50.83 -15.21
CA ALA A 428 10.85 50.47 -13.82
C ALA A 428 10.08 49.18 -13.45
N GLY A 429 10.82 48.11 -13.14
CA GLY A 429 10.28 46.80 -12.76
C GLY A 429 10.61 45.65 -13.72
N MET A 430 10.93 45.92 -14.99
CA MET A 430 11.58 44.95 -15.88
C MET A 430 13.09 45.03 -15.67
N GLY A 431 13.56 44.49 -14.55
CA GLY A 431 14.98 44.28 -14.31
C GLY A 431 15.45 43.10 -15.13
N PHE A 432 15.87 43.33 -16.38
CA PHE A 432 16.29 42.25 -17.28
C PHE A 432 17.44 41.41 -16.69
N PHE A 433 18.15 41.94 -15.68
CA PHE A 433 19.28 41.28 -15.05
C PHE A 433 19.36 41.62 -13.57
N ASN A 434 18.97 40.67 -12.73
CA ASN A 434 19.44 40.64 -11.34
C ASN A 434 20.93 40.23 -11.23
N ILE A 435 21.78 40.76 -12.12
CA ILE A 435 23.22 40.44 -12.24
C ILE A 435 24.04 41.13 -11.13
N GLY A 436 23.47 42.13 -10.44
CA GLY A 436 24.10 42.80 -9.30
C GLY A 436 23.45 42.53 -7.92
N GLY A 437 22.33 41.80 -7.85
CA GLY A 437 21.44 41.81 -6.67
C GLY A 437 20.84 40.45 -6.27
N GLY A 438 21.64 39.39 -6.20
CA GLY A 438 21.40 38.32 -5.21
C GLY A 438 20.37 37.23 -5.52
N ALA A 439 19.92 37.03 -6.76
CA ALA A 439 19.41 35.72 -7.15
C ALA A 439 20.60 34.84 -7.53
N ASP A 440 21.24 34.24 -6.53
CA ASP A 440 22.33 33.28 -6.72
C ASP A 440 21.83 32.14 -7.65
N LEU A 441 22.35 32.05 -8.87
CA LEU A 441 22.00 31.00 -9.82
C LEU A 441 22.23 29.61 -9.22
N ALA A 442 23.22 29.47 -8.33
CA ALA A 442 23.47 28.24 -7.60
C ALA A 442 22.34 27.94 -6.59
N PHE A 443 21.74 28.96 -6.00
CA PHE A 443 20.56 28.82 -5.14
C PHE A 443 19.36 28.29 -5.92
N ILE A 444 19.07 28.84 -7.12
CA ILE A 444 17.95 28.35 -7.96
C ILE A 444 18.19 26.91 -8.41
N GLY A 445 19.43 26.55 -8.78
CA GLY A 445 19.77 25.17 -9.13
C GLY A 445 19.58 24.19 -7.97
N THR A 446 19.97 24.60 -6.77
CA THR A 446 19.74 23.83 -5.54
C THR A 446 18.24 23.70 -5.25
N TYR A 447 17.48 24.78 -5.39
CA TYR A 447 16.03 24.81 -5.21
C TYR A 447 15.31 23.82 -6.15
N VAL A 448 15.59 23.86 -7.46
CA VAL A 448 14.97 22.94 -8.43
C VAL A 448 15.29 21.48 -8.10
N THR A 449 16.53 21.20 -7.66
CA THR A 449 16.90 19.84 -7.28
C THR A 449 16.19 19.37 -6.01
N ILE A 450 15.98 20.26 -5.02
CA ILE A 450 15.16 19.97 -3.83
C ILE A 450 13.71 19.67 -4.23
N ILE A 451 13.13 20.44 -5.16
CA ILE A 451 11.77 20.19 -5.65
C ILE A 451 11.68 18.81 -6.33
N ILE A 452 12.67 18.44 -7.15
CA ILE A 452 12.74 17.10 -7.77
C ILE A 452 12.86 16.01 -6.69
N LEU A 453 13.65 16.22 -5.64
CA LEU A 453 13.74 15.28 -4.51
C LEU A 453 12.38 15.10 -3.83
N VAL A 454 11.69 16.19 -3.50
CA VAL A 454 10.35 16.16 -2.89
C VAL A 454 9.36 15.45 -3.79
N LEU A 455 9.35 15.77 -5.09
CA LEU A 455 8.50 15.11 -6.08
C LEU A 455 8.76 13.60 -6.14
N THR A 456 10.04 13.20 -6.11
CA THR A 456 10.46 11.80 -6.10
C THR A 456 9.91 11.08 -4.86
N ILE A 457 10.11 11.65 -3.67
CA ILE A 457 9.61 11.06 -2.41
C ILE A 457 8.08 10.98 -2.42
N ALA A 458 7.39 12.03 -2.85
CA ALA A 458 5.93 12.05 -2.93
C ALA A 458 5.41 10.97 -3.89
N ASN A 459 5.99 10.84 -5.08
CA ASN A 459 5.61 9.82 -6.06
C ASN A 459 5.88 8.39 -5.58
N VAL A 460 6.97 8.17 -4.84
CA VAL A 460 7.28 6.87 -4.21
C VAL A 460 6.21 6.50 -3.18
N LEU A 461 5.83 7.44 -2.32
CA LEU A 461 4.80 7.21 -1.31
C LEU A 461 3.42 7.00 -1.94
N ALA A 462 3.05 7.82 -2.92
CA ALA A 462 1.80 7.67 -3.68
C ALA A 462 1.72 6.27 -4.32
N SER A 463 2.80 5.84 -4.97
CA SER A 463 2.92 4.51 -5.58
C SER A 463 2.75 3.39 -4.55
N LYS A 464 3.42 3.50 -3.40
CA LYS A 464 3.32 2.54 -2.31
C LYS A 464 1.90 2.44 -1.75
N PHE A 465 1.24 3.57 -1.53
CA PHE A 465 -0.10 3.57 -0.93
C PHE A 465 -1.19 3.13 -1.90
N ALA A 466 -1.07 3.43 -3.19
CA ALA A 466 -1.98 2.92 -4.20
C ALA A 466 -1.91 1.40 -4.31
N VAL A 467 -0.69 0.85 -4.40
CA VAL A 467 -0.46 -0.59 -4.59
C VAL A 467 -0.68 -1.39 -3.31
N GLY A 468 -0.20 -0.90 -2.17
CA GLY A 468 -0.26 -1.62 -0.89
C GLY A 468 0.85 -2.67 -0.72
N GLY A 469 0.52 -3.76 -0.03
CA GLY A 469 1.44 -4.90 0.18
C GLY A 469 2.57 -4.65 1.19
N SER A 470 3.62 -5.47 1.10
CA SER A 470 4.77 -5.45 2.03
C SER A 470 5.59 -4.16 1.95
N SER A 471 6.22 -3.73 3.04
CA SER A 471 7.02 -2.50 3.06
C SER A 471 8.16 -2.49 2.03
N TYR A 472 8.64 -3.66 1.59
CA TYR A 472 9.69 -3.81 0.59
C TYR A 472 9.29 -3.31 -0.81
N THR A 473 8.00 -3.23 -1.13
CA THR A 473 7.54 -2.67 -2.41
C THR A 473 7.84 -1.18 -2.52
N LEU A 474 7.98 -0.46 -1.39
CA LEU A 474 8.42 0.93 -1.38
C LEU A 474 9.83 1.07 -1.98
N CYS A 475 10.74 0.15 -1.63
CA CYS A 475 12.12 0.15 -2.17
C CYS A 475 12.13 -0.04 -3.69
N PHE A 476 11.18 -0.78 -4.25
CA PHE A 476 11.07 -0.97 -5.71
C PHE A 476 10.68 0.34 -6.41
N TYR A 477 9.60 0.98 -5.96
CA TYR A 477 9.16 2.25 -6.53
C TYR A 477 10.18 3.38 -6.30
N ALA A 478 10.84 3.39 -5.13
CA ALA A 478 11.96 4.26 -4.86
C ALA A 478 13.09 4.06 -5.85
N SER A 479 13.54 2.82 -6.06
CA SER A 479 14.62 2.52 -7.01
C SER A 479 14.31 3.06 -8.41
N ILE A 480 13.10 2.82 -8.92
CA ILE A 480 12.69 3.30 -10.25
C ILE A 480 12.63 4.82 -10.32
N LEU A 481 11.99 5.48 -9.36
CA LEU A 481 11.79 6.94 -9.42
C LEU A 481 13.09 7.71 -9.16
N PHE A 482 13.95 7.24 -8.26
CA PHE A 482 15.29 7.79 -8.09
C PHE A 482 16.14 7.59 -9.35
N PHE A 483 16.02 6.45 -10.02
CA PHE A 483 16.71 6.19 -11.28
C PHE A 483 16.25 7.15 -12.40
N VAL A 484 14.94 7.33 -12.55
CA VAL A 484 14.37 8.28 -13.52
C VAL A 484 14.84 9.71 -13.22
N SER A 485 14.81 10.14 -11.96
CA SER A 485 15.34 11.45 -11.58
C SER A 485 16.83 11.59 -11.82
N ALA A 486 17.64 10.55 -11.60
CA ALA A 486 19.07 10.56 -11.90
C ALA A 486 19.32 10.75 -13.40
N ILE A 487 18.58 10.02 -14.25
CA ILE A 487 18.64 10.17 -15.70
C ILE A 487 18.27 11.59 -16.11
N VAL A 488 17.18 12.14 -15.58
CA VAL A 488 16.74 13.50 -15.90
C VAL A 488 17.81 14.53 -15.50
N LEU A 489 18.36 14.41 -14.29
CA LEU A 489 19.42 15.29 -13.78
C LEU A 489 20.71 15.25 -14.61
N TYR A 490 20.99 14.12 -15.27
CA TYR A 490 22.16 13.96 -16.13
C TYR A 490 21.90 14.39 -17.59
N VAL A 491 20.80 13.94 -18.18
CA VAL A 491 20.52 14.09 -19.63
C VAL A 491 20.01 15.48 -19.99
N VAL A 492 19.11 16.07 -19.19
CA VAL A 492 18.47 17.34 -19.54
C VAL A 492 19.48 18.51 -19.62
N PRO A 493 20.47 18.63 -18.71
CA PRO A 493 21.54 19.63 -18.87
C PRO A 493 22.28 19.51 -20.19
N ILE A 494 22.71 18.30 -20.57
CA ILE A 494 23.44 18.05 -21.81
C ILE A 494 22.60 18.48 -23.02
N PHE A 495 21.31 18.14 -23.00
CA PHE A 495 20.40 18.51 -24.08
C PHE A 495 20.18 20.03 -24.16
N ALA A 496 19.95 20.68 -23.02
CA ALA A 496 19.74 22.12 -22.97
C ALA A 496 20.98 22.90 -23.42
N ASP A 497 22.16 22.55 -22.91
CA ASP A 497 23.42 23.21 -23.26
C ASP A 497 23.78 23.01 -24.74
N GLY A 498 23.50 21.82 -25.29
CA GLY A 498 23.65 21.53 -26.72
C GLY A 498 22.79 22.45 -27.60
N LEU A 499 21.54 22.68 -27.22
CA LEU A 499 20.63 23.56 -27.96
C LEU A 499 21.12 25.01 -28.00
N PHE A 500 21.61 25.56 -26.87
CA PHE A 500 22.16 26.92 -26.84
C PHE A 500 23.48 27.06 -27.59
N SER A 501 24.32 26.01 -27.62
CA SER A 501 25.58 26.04 -28.38
C SER A 501 25.37 26.09 -29.89
N MET A 502 24.24 25.56 -30.39
CA MET A 502 23.89 25.56 -31.82
C MET A 502 23.27 26.89 -32.29
N GLU A 503 22.63 27.65 -31.41
CA GLU A 503 21.96 28.91 -31.76
C GLU A 503 22.89 30.14 -31.64
N MET A 504 23.99 30.04 -30.89
CA MET A 504 24.95 31.14 -30.64
C MET A 504 26.27 31.01 -31.42
N GLY A 505 26.43 29.98 -32.25
CA GLY A 505 27.54 29.81 -33.19
C GLY A 505 27.08 30.03 -34.62
#